data_AF-A0A7M3YNI7-F1
#
_entry.id   AF-A0A7M3YNI7-F1
#
_cell.length_a   1.000
_cell.length_b   1.000
_cell.length_c   1.000
_cell.angle_alpha   90.00
_cell.angle_beta   90.00
_cell.angle_gamma   90.00
#
_symmetry.space_group_name_H-M   'P 1'
#
loop_
_entity.id
_entity.type
_entity.pdbx_description
1 polymer ?
#
loop_
_entity_poly.entity_id
_entity_poly.type
_entity_poly.pdbx_seq_one_letter_code
_entity_poly.pdbx_strand_id
1 'polypeptide(L)' 'MRVYHNPRCSKSRQAITLLTEAGFDFEEYRYLSEGVDADDAKILSSLPNIVRKKDVLGDV' A
#
# COMPACT_ATOMS: atom_id res chain seq x y z
N MET A 1 11.36 -1.74 -6.13
CA MET A 1 9.91 -1.51 -5.97
C MET A 1 9.59 -1.55 -4.49
N ARG A 2 8.73 -0.68 -3.94
CA ARG A 2 8.33 -0.70 -2.53
C ARG A 2 6.88 -1.15 -2.40
N VAL A 3 6.63 -2.08 -1.48
CA VAL A 3 5.30 -2.62 -1.18
C VAL A 3 4.89 -2.18 0.21
N TYR A 4 3.90 -1.31 0.28
CA TYR A 4 3.28 -0.88 1.53
C TYR A 4 2.45 -2.03 2.11
N HIS A 5 3.00 -2.73 3.10
CA HIS A 5 2.47 -3.99 3.61
C HIS A 5 1.89 -3.84 5.02
N ASN A 6 0.73 -4.47 5.22
CA ASN A 6 0.16 -4.72 6.53
C ASN A 6 0.03 -6.25 6.74
N PRO A 7 0.80 -6.84 7.67
CA PRO A 7 0.77 -8.28 7.96
C PRO A 7 -0.61 -8.82 8.36
N ARG A 8 -1.50 -7.95 8.87
CA ARG A 8 -2.86 -8.33 9.27
C ARG A 8 -3.86 -8.34 8.11
N CYS A 9 -3.51 -7.80 6.94
CA CYS A 9 -4.39 -7.75 5.77
C CYS A 9 -4.18 -8.96 4.85
N SER A 10 -5.19 -9.82 4.70
CA SER A 10 -5.11 -11.02 3.85
C SER A 10 -4.74 -10.73 2.41
N LYS A 11 -5.29 -9.65 1.82
CA LYS A 11 -4.96 -9.23 0.44
C LYS A 11 -3.51 -8.77 0.31
N SER A 12 -3.00 -8.09 1.33
CA SER A 12 -1.60 -7.63 1.35
C SER A 12 -0.64 -8.81 1.44
N ARG A 13 -0.95 -9.84 2.26
CA ARG A 13 -0.15 -11.08 2.33
C ARG A 13 -0.16 -11.84 0.99
N GLN A 14 -1.32 -11.95 0.34
CA GLN A 14 -1.44 -12.58 -0.97
C GLN A 14 -0.59 -11.86 -2.04
N ALA A 15 -0.57 -10.54 -2.04
CA ALA A 15 0.25 -9.76 -2.97
C ALA A 15 1.76 -10.02 -2.77
N ILE A 16 2.23 -10.06 -1.52
CA ILE A 16 3.63 -10.41 -1.20
C ILE A 16 3.98 -11.80 -1.72
N THR A 17 3.12 -12.81 -1.47
CA THR A 17 3.33 -14.17 -1.98
C THR A 17 3.45 -14.20 -3.50
N LEU A 18 2.52 -13.56 -4.22
CA LEU A 18 2.54 -13.52 -5.69
C LEU A 18 3.81 -12.85 -6.24
N LEU A 19 4.26 -11.76 -5.62
CA LEU A 19 5.47 -11.05 -6.05
C LEU A 19 6.73 -11.89 -5.81
N THR A 20 6.81 -12.56 -4.65
CA THR A 20 7.92 -13.47 -4.32
C THR A 20 7.94 -14.68 -5.26
N GLU A 21 6.79 -15.31 -5.51
CA GLU A 21 6.68 -16.48 -6.41
C GLU A 21 7.04 -16.13 -7.86
N ALA A 22 6.75 -14.91 -8.29
CA ALA A 22 7.14 -14.41 -9.60
C ALA A 22 8.61 -13.93 -9.68
N GLY A 23 9.36 -13.96 -8.57
CA GLY A 23 10.77 -13.60 -8.51
C GLY A 23 11.06 -12.10 -8.61
N PHE A 24 10.13 -11.24 -8.20
CA PHE A 24 10.37 -9.80 -8.17
C PHE A 24 11.15 -9.37 -6.93
N ASP A 25 12.12 -8.48 -7.13
CA ASP A 25 12.79 -7.78 -6.03
C ASP A 25 11.96 -6.57 -5.56
N PHE A 26 11.62 -6.56 -4.28
CA PHE A 26 10.92 -5.46 -3.66
C PHE A 26 11.27 -5.27 -2.18
N GLU A 27 11.02 -4.06 -1.70
CA GLU A 27 11.12 -3.67 -0.29
C GLU A 27 9.74 -3.78 0.35
N GLU A 28 9.62 -4.54 1.45
CA GLU A 28 8.41 -4.55 2.29
C GLU A 28 8.46 -3.36 3.26
N TYR A 29 7.49 -2.43 3.17
CA TYR A 29 7.43 -1.23 4.00
C TYR A 29 6.18 -1.23 4.91
N ARG A 30 6.39 -1.20 6.24
CA ARG A 30 5.32 -1.40 7.24
C ARG A 30 4.65 -0.10 7.64
N TYR A 31 3.74 0.36 6.80
CA TYR A 31 3.12 1.69 6.90
C TYR A 31 2.30 1.96 8.18
N LEU A 32 1.81 0.93 8.86
CA LEU A 32 1.11 1.14 10.15
C LEU A 32 2.08 1.49 11.29
N SER A 33 3.35 1.13 11.16
CA SER A 33 4.39 1.44 12.14
C SER A 33 5.21 2.65 11.71
N GLU A 34 5.63 2.68 10.44
CA GLU A 34 6.55 3.69 9.90
C GLU A 34 5.82 4.93 9.34
N GLY A 35 4.50 4.86 9.17
CA GLY A 35 3.71 5.91 8.51
C GLY A 35 3.81 5.84 6.99
N VAL A 36 3.58 6.98 6.32
CA VAL A 36 3.80 7.13 4.88
C VAL A 36 5.13 7.85 4.69
N ASP A 37 6.00 7.30 3.85
CA ASP A 37 7.26 7.94 3.52
C ASP A 37 7.02 9.28 2.80
N ALA A 38 7.74 10.32 3.22
CA ALA A 38 7.57 11.66 2.67
C ALA A 38 7.89 11.73 1.17
N ASP A 39 8.83 10.92 0.70
CA ASP A 39 9.23 10.88 -0.72
C ASP A 39 8.12 10.22 -1.58
N ASP A 40 7.35 9.32 -0.99
CA ASP A 40 6.26 8.61 -1.67
C ASP A 40 4.94 9.39 -1.65
N ALA A 41 4.75 10.30 -0.69
CA ALA A 41 3.47 11.00 -0.49
C ALA A 41 2.98 11.74 -1.75
N LYS A 42 3.88 12.40 -2.47
CA LYS A 42 3.55 13.11 -3.73
C LYS A 42 3.11 12.14 -4.83
N ILE A 43 3.77 10.98 -4.92
CA ILE A 43 3.42 9.96 -5.91
C ILE A 43 2.07 9.36 -5.56
N LEU A 44 1.87 8.93 -4.31
CA LEU A 44 0.64 8.30 -3.84
C LEU A 44 -0.58 9.23 -4.05
N SER A 45 -0.46 10.51 -3.69
CA SER A 45 -1.53 11.49 -3.89
C SER A 45 -1.90 11.74 -5.36
N SER A 46 -0.99 11.48 -6.29
CA SER A 46 -1.26 11.62 -7.73
C SER A 46 -2.01 10.43 -8.34
N LEU A 47 -2.07 9.29 -7.63
CA LEU A 47 -2.65 8.07 -8.17
C LEU A 47 -4.19 8.15 -8.22
N PRO A 48 -4.81 7.85 -9.37
CA PRO A 48 -6.26 7.84 -9.47
C PRO A 48 -6.85 6.64 -8.71
N ASN A 49 -8.00 6.85 -8.06
CA ASN A 49 -8.80 5.80 -7.41
C ASN A 49 -8.12 5.07 -6.22
N ILE A 50 -7.12 5.66 -5.57
CA ILE A 50 -6.49 5.03 -4.39
C ILE A 50 -7.25 5.25 -3.08
N VAL A 51 -8.13 6.25 -3.03
CA VAL A 51 -9.01 6.51 -1.89
C VAL A 51 -10.44 6.15 -2.26
N ARG A 52 -11.12 5.41 -1.39
CA ARG A 52 -12.54 5.13 -1.56
C ARG A 52 -13.30 6.43 -1.32
N LYS A 53 -14.11 6.87 -2.28
CA LYS A 53 -14.88 8.14 -2.18
C LYS A 53 -15.68 8.26 -0.88
N LYS A 54 -16.25 7.15 -0.40
CA LYS A 54 -16.96 7.08 0.88
C LYS A 54 -16.09 7.40 2.11
N ASP A 55 -14.80 7.07 2.07
CA ASP A 55 -13.87 7.31 3.18
C ASP A 55 -13.47 8.80 3.26
N VAL A 56 -13.66 9.58 2.17
CA VAL A 56 -13.36 11.02 2.11
C VAL A 56 -14.59 11.86 2.41
N LEU A 57 -15.74 11.46 1.86
CA LEU A 57 -16.98 12.23 1.94
C LEU A 57 -17.71 12.02 3.28
N GLY A 58 -17.32 11.01 4.06
CA GLY A 58 -18.05 10.60 5.27
C GLY A 58 -19.41 10.00 4.94
N ASP A 59 -20.04 9.36 5.93
CA ASP A 59 -21.45 8.98 5.83
C ASP A 59 -22.28 10.28 5.86
N VAL A 60 -22.70 10.76 4.68
CA VAL A 60 -23.78 11.76 4.53
C VAL A 60 -25.11 11.03 4.51
#